data_AF-A0A928XXL3-F1
#
_entry.id   AF-A0A928XXL3-F1
#
_cell.length_a   1.000
_cell.length_b   1.000
_cell.length_c   1.000
_cell.angle_alpha   90.00
_cell.angle_beta   90.00
_cell.angle_gamma   90.00
#
_symmetry.space_group_name_H-M   'P 1'
#
loop_
_entity.id
_entity.type
_entity.pdbx_description
1 polymer ?
#
loop_
_entity_poly.entity_id
_entity_poly.type
_entity_poly.pdbx_seq_one_letter_code
_entity_poly.pdbx_strand_id
1 'polypeptide(L)'
;MTYPDGSQIRVGDLIWWDEGHCLGHVQAIAESQADYESWGLVAPHIFISTRHPFDPTLATRHADGGVPVLVSYDVASFDDEGIGLLSPAERQEFERARQAALLGRGCSCFSVTTHVESGTLRSWIFRLLDEHGRETVVTIPYEKPAA
;
A
#
# COMPACT_ATOMS: atom_id res chain seq x y z
N MET A 1 3.07 13.83 -9.19
CA MET A 1 2.22 12.90 -9.95
C MET A 1 0.86 12.80 -9.25
N THR A 2 -0.25 12.62 -9.99
CA THR A 2 -1.63 12.68 -9.46
C THR A 2 -2.48 11.51 -9.94
N TYR A 3 -3.43 11.08 -9.11
CA TYR A 3 -4.49 10.13 -9.49
C TYR A 3 -5.51 10.80 -10.43
N PRO A 4 -6.39 10.02 -11.12
CA PRO A 4 -7.43 10.56 -11.99
C PRO A 4 -8.41 11.51 -11.26
N ASP A 5 -8.60 11.33 -9.95
CA ASP A 5 -9.42 12.21 -9.11
C ASP A 5 -8.74 13.55 -8.76
N GLY A 6 -7.51 13.77 -9.24
CA GLY A 6 -6.70 14.96 -9.02
C GLY A 6 -5.93 14.98 -7.70
N SER A 7 -6.09 13.96 -6.85
CA SER A 7 -5.33 13.86 -5.61
C SER A 7 -3.87 13.45 -5.86
N GLN A 8 -2.96 13.89 -4.99
CA GLN A 8 -1.54 13.65 -5.15
C GLN A 8 -1.17 12.23 -4.70
N ILE A 9 -0.41 11.52 -5.54
CA ILE A 9 0.14 10.19 -5.22
C ILE A 9 1.27 10.32 -4.21
N ARG A 10 1.26 9.46 -3.19
CA ARG A 10 2.28 9.42 -2.15
C ARG A 10 2.77 8.00 -1.90
N VAL A 11 4.05 7.90 -1.53
CA VAL A 11 4.62 6.66 -1.00
C VAL A 11 3.83 6.23 0.24
N GLY A 12 3.42 4.96 0.27
CA GLY A 12 2.55 4.37 1.30
C GLY A 12 1.09 4.28 0.90
N ASP A 13 0.65 5.01 -0.13
CA ASP A 13 -0.74 4.94 -0.60
C ASP A 13 -1.10 3.50 -0.97
N LEU A 14 -2.26 3.05 -0.48
CA LEU A 14 -2.85 1.78 -0.82
C LEU A 14 -3.57 1.91 -2.16
N ILE A 15 -3.26 1.03 -3.10
CA ILE A 15 -3.75 1.09 -4.47
C ILE A 15 -4.15 -0.30 -4.98
N TRP A 16 -5.19 -0.31 -5.81
CA TRP A 16 -5.58 -1.47 -6.59
C TRP A 16 -5.11 -1.29 -8.03
N TRP A 17 -4.71 -2.40 -8.63
CA TRP A 17 -4.32 -2.46 -10.03
C TRP A 17 -4.86 -3.77 -10.64
N ASP A 18 -4.74 -3.95 -11.96
CA ASP A 18 -5.28 -5.07 -12.73
C ASP A 18 -6.79 -5.23 -12.51
N GLU A 19 -7.58 -4.21 -12.88
CA GLU A 19 -9.04 -4.17 -12.73
C GLU A 19 -9.56 -4.46 -11.29
N GLY A 20 -8.73 -4.20 -10.28
CA GLY A 20 -9.06 -4.47 -8.87
C GLY A 20 -8.70 -5.88 -8.38
N HIS A 21 -8.09 -6.71 -9.22
CA HIS A 21 -7.63 -8.05 -8.83
C HIS A 21 -6.39 -8.01 -7.94
N CYS A 22 -5.58 -6.96 -8.05
CA CYS A 22 -4.35 -6.80 -7.32
C CYS A 22 -4.41 -5.61 -6.35
N LEU A 23 -3.65 -5.71 -5.26
CA LEU A 23 -3.62 -4.72 -4.18
C LEU A 23 -2.21 -4.60 -3.61
N GLY A 24 -1.81 -3.36 -3.31
CA GLY A 24 -0.51 -3.08 -2.72
C GLY A 24 -0.30 -1.61 -2.45
N HIS A 25 0.95 -1.24 -2.21
CA HIS A 25 1.36 0.06 -1.74
C HIS A 25 2.36 0.69 -2.69
N VAL A 26 2.22 2.00 -2.90
CA VAL A 26 3.25 2.80 -3.58
C VAL A 26 4.53 2.76 -2.73
N GLN A 27 5.59 2.23 -3.29
CA GLN A 27 6.93 2.12 -2.68
C GLN A 27 7.85 3.26 -3.10
N ALA A 28 7.79 3.59 -4.39
CA ALA A 28 8.58 4.65 -4.99
C ALA A 28 7.81 5.30 -6.14
N ILE A 29 8.19 6.53 -6.45
CA ILE A 29 7.62 7.33 -7.51
C ILE A 29 8.80 7.84 -8.33
N ALA A 30 8.85 7.49 -9.61
CA ALA A 30 9.80 8.06 -10.56
C ALA A 30 9.05 9.07 -11.43
N GLU A 31 9.15 10.35 -11.06
CA GLU A 31 8.40 11.43 -11.71
C GLU A 31 9.25 12.25 -12.68
N SER A 32 10.49 12.56 -12.31
CA SER A 32 11.37 13.32 -13.20
C SER A 32 11.99 12.43 -14.27
N GLN A 33 12.37 13.04 -15.40
CA GLN A 33 13.06 12.34 -16.48
C GLN A 33 14.33 11.63 -16.01
N ALA A 34 15.15 12.33 -15.22
CA ALA A 34 16.35 11.74 -14.66
C ALA A 34 16.04 10.52 -13.78
N ASP A 35 14.94 10.56 -13.02
CA ASP A 35 14.54 9.44 -12.17
C ASP A 35 14.10 8.25 -13.02
N TYR A 36 13.08 8.39 -13.88
CA TYR A 36 12.54 7.24 -14.61
C TYR A 36 13.56 6.64 -15.60
N GLU A 37 14.41 7.46 -16.23
CA GLU A 37 15.47 6.96 -17.11
C GLU A 37 16.54 6.17 -16.34
N SER A 38 16.82 6.52 -15.08
CA SER A 38 17.75 5.76 -14.23
C SER A 38 17.26 4.34 -13.92
N TRP A 39 15.95 4.09 -14.06
CA TRP A 39 15.31 2.78 -13.95
C TRP A 39 15.09 2.10 -15.31
N GLY A 40 15.55 2.71 -16.42
CA GLY A 40 15.36 2.20 -17.78
C GLY A 40 13.95 2.39 -18.33
N LEU A 41 13.17 3.31 -17.76
CA LEU A 41 11.81 3.62 -18.17
C LEU A 41 11.81 4.83 -19.12
N VAL A 42 10.71 5.01 -19.85
CA VAL A 42 10.55 6.10 -20.85
C VAL A 42 9.52 7.16 -20.44
N ALA A 43 8.87 6.96 -19.30
CA ALA A 43 7.80 7.81 -18.79
C ALA A 43 7.73 7.71 -17.26
N PRO A 44 7.02 8.63 -16.59
CA PRO A 44 6.80 8.56 -15.15
C PRO A 44 6.10 7.27 -14.71
N HIS A 45 6.58 6.64 -13.65
CA HIS A 45 6.03 5.39 -13.10
C HIS A 45 5.92 5.44 -11.58
N ILE A 46 5.00 4.64 -11.06
CA ILE A 46 5.02 4.23 -9.66
C ILE A 46 5.52 2.80 -9.54
N PHE A 47 6.04 2.46 -8.36
CA PHE A 47 6.44 1.11 -8.03
C PHE A 47 5.59 0.59 -6.90
N ILE A 48 4.99 -0.59 -7.07
CA ILE A 48 3.96 -1.13 -6.18
C ILE A 48 4.45 -2.41 -5.53
N SER A 49 4.23 -2.58 -4.22
CA SER A 49 4.51 -3.81 -3.49
C SER A 49 3.36 -4.18 -2.56
N THR A 50 3.16 -5.47 -2.31
CA THR A 50 2.19 -5.95 -1.32
C THR A 50 2.60 -5.64 0.13
N ARG A 51 3.84 -5.19 0.35
CA ARG A 51 4.31 -4.71 1.65
C ARG A 51 4.24 -3.19 1.72
N HIS A 52 4.04 -2.64 2.90
CA HIS A 52 4.11 -1.19 3.13
C HIS A 52 5.58 -0.72 3.09
N PRO A 53 5.91 0.48 2.57
CA PRO A 53 7.28 1.02 2.59
C PRO A 53 7.84 1.25 4.00
N PHE A 54 6.97 1.27 5.01
CA PHE A 54 7.33 1.41 6.43
C PHE A 54 7.23 0.09 7.21
N ASP A 55 7.10 -1.05 6.52
CA ASP A 55 7.14 -2.35 7.17
C ASP A 55 8.54 -2.55 7.79
N PRO A 56 8.65 -2.67 9.13
CA PRO A 56 9.94 -2.79 9.81
C PRO A 56 10.69 -4.08 9.44
N THR A 57 9.98 -5.07 8.87
CA THR A 57 10.58 -6.31 8.40
C THR A 57 11.32 -6.16 7.06
N LEU A 58 11.10 -5.06 6.33
CA LEU A 58 11.87 -4.76 5.11
C LEU A 58 13.33 -4.39 5.43
N ALA A 59 13.57 -3.69 6.54
CA ALA A 59 14.93 -3.33 6.98
C ALA A 59 15.72 -4.52 7.54
N THR A 60 15.05 -5.60 7.97
CA THR A 60 15.65 -6.71 8.72
C THR A 60 15.79 -8.02 7.93
N ARG A 61 15.24 -8.11 6.71
CA ARG A 61 15.25 -9.36 5.91
C ARG A 61 15.96 -9.25 4.56
N HIS A 62 17.13 -8.61 4.56
CA HIS A 62 18.10 -8.76 3.47
C HIS A 62 19.46 -9.19 4.03
N ALA A 63 19.53 -10.42 4.55
CA ALA A 63 20.82 -11.11 4.66
C ALA A 63 21.31 -11.56 3.26
N ASP A 64 20.44 -11.45 2.26
CA ASP A 64 20.52 -11.95 0.89
C ASP A 64 20.17 -10.88 -0.17
N GLY A 65 19.97 -9.61 0.22
CA GLY A 65 19.96 -8.47 -0.72
C GLY A 65 18.79 -8.36 -1.70
N GLY A 66 17.74 -9.18 -1.57
CA GLY A 66 16.65 -9.20 -2.54
C GLY A 66 15.75 -7.97 -2.49
N VAL A 67 15.84 -7.08 -3.48
CA VAL A 67 14.90 -5.94 -3.65
C VAL A 67 13.44 -6.43 -3.54
N PRO A 68 12.54 -5.74 -2.81
CA PRO A 68 11.13 -6.12 -2.78
C PRO A 68 10.60 -6.24 -4.22
N VAL A 69 9.75 -7.23 -4.50
CA VAL A 69 9.12 -7.34 -5.81
C VAL A 69 8.29 -6.09 -6.03
N LEU A 70 8.70 -5.28 -7.00
CA LEU A 70 8.04 -4.04 -7.39
C LEU A 70 7.34 -4.28 -8.73
N VAL A 71 6.02 -4.09 -8.76
CA VAL A 71 5.31 -3.90 -10.02
C VAL A 71 5.58 -2.46 -10.45
N SER A 72 6.23 -2.28 -11.60
CA SER A 72 6.35 -0.96 -12.22
C SER A 72 5.06 -0.67 -12.97
N TYR A 73 4.48 0.49 -12.72
CA TYR A 73 3.16 0.82 -13.22
C TYR A 73 3.17 2.24 -13.82
N ASP A 74 2.90 2.33 -15.12
CA ASP A 74 2.93 3.57 -15.89
C ASP A 74 1.75 4.46 -15.49
N VAL A 75 1.98 5.76 -15.37
CA VAL A 75 0.93 6.77 -15.18
C VAL A 75 -0.15 6.70 -16.25
N ALA A 76 0.20 6.40 -17.50
CA ALA A 76 -0.78 6.31 -18.57
C ALA A 76 -1.83 5.22 -18.32
N SER A 77 -1.50 4.22 -17.49
CA SER A 77 -2.39 3.11 -17.16
C SER A 77 -3.29 3.40 -15.94
N PHE A 78 -3.28 4.63 -15.42
CA PHE A 78 -4.10 5.04 -14.28
C PHE A 78 -5.57 5.26 -14.66
N ASP A 79 -5.85 5.57 -15.91
CA ASP A 79 -7.21 5.85 -16.39
C ASP A 79 -8.09 4.59 -16.43
N ASP A 80 -7.47 3.41 -16.59
CA ASP A 80 -8.15 2.12 -16.68
C ASP A 80 -8.17 1.35 -15.34
N GLU A 81 -7.47 1.85 -14.32
CA GLU A 81 -7.27 1.12 -13.07
C GLU A 81 -7.67 1.92 -11.82
N GLY A 82 -8.26 1.22 -10.85
CA GLY A 82 -8.84 1.74 -9.60
C GLY A 82 -7.80 2.24 -8.59
N ILE A 83 -6.82 2.99 -9.05
CA ILE A 83 -5.76 3.54 -8.24
C ILE A 83 -6.36 4.69 -7.41
N GLY A 84 -6.46 4.48 -6.10
CA GLY A 84 -6.98 5.47 -5.16
C GLY A 84 -8.48 5.43 -4.88
N LEU A 85 -9.24 4.47 -5.43
CA LEU A 85 -10.68 4.38 -5.18
C LEU A 85 -11.06 3.18 -4.31
N LEU A 86 -10.68 3.25 -3.03
CA LEU A 86 -11.61 2.74 -2.02
C LEU A 86 -12.92 3.48 -2.25
N SER A 87 -14.00 2.75 -2.57
CA SER A 87 -15.33 3.35 -2.51
C SER A 87 -15.54 4.00 -1.14
N PRO A 88 -16.44 4.99 -0.99
CA PRO A 88 -16.68 5.62 0.30
C PRO A 88 -16.93 4.60 1.43
N ALA A 89 -17.58 3.49 1.11
CA ALA A 89 -17.83 2.39 2.04
C ALA A 89 -16.55 1.62 2.41
N GLU A 90 -15.69 1.29 1.44
CA GLU A 90 -14.44 0.57 1.71
C GLU A 90 -13.43 1.47 2.44
N ARG A 91 -13.45 2.78 2.18
CA ARG A 91 -12.67 3.79 2.91
C ARG A 91 -13.13 3.85 4.37
N GLN A 92 -14.44 3.83 4.60
CA GLN A 92 -14.99 3.77 5.94
C GLN A 92 -14.60 2.47 6.66
N GLU A 93 -14.58 1.34 5.95
CA GLU A 93 -14.15 0.06 6.50
C GLU A 93 -12.68 0.06 6.89
N PHE A 94 -11.80 0.57 6.02
CA PHE A 94 -10.39 0.73 6.32
C PHE A 94 -10.16 1.61 7.55
N GLU A 95 -10.82 2.77 7.63
CA GLU A 95 -10.70 3.66 8.79
C GLU A 95 -11.19 2.99 10.08
N ARG A 96 -12.26 2.19 10.02
CA ARG A 96 -12.72 1.40 11.17
C ARG A 96 -11.68 0.38 11.61
N ALA A 97 -11.13 -0.38 10.67
CA ALA A 97 -10.08 -1.36 10.95
C ALA A 97 -8.83 -0.70 11.55
N ARG A 98 -8.43 0.47 11.01
CA ARG A 98 -7.31 1.26 11.51
C ARG A 98 -7.55 1.75 12.94
N GLN A 99 -8.73 2.30 13.23
CA GLN A 99 -9.09 2.73 14.57
C GLN A 99 -9.10 1.56 15.56
N ALA A 100 -9.66 0.41 15.17
CA ALA A 100 -9.68 -0.79 15.98
C ALA A 100 -8.28 -1.32 16.29
N ALA A 101 -7.38 -1.29 15.30
CA ALA A 101 -5.99 -1.69 15.48
C ALA A 101 -5.24 -0.75 16.45
N LEU A 102 -5.46 0.56 16.37
CA LEU A 102 -4.75 1.56 17.18
C LEU A 102 -5.32 1.73 18.60
N LEU A 103 -6.54 1.25 18.86
CA LEU A 103 -7.25 1.48 20.12
C LEU A 103 -6.44 1.04 21.35
N GLY A 104 -6.08 1.99 22.21
CA GLY A 104 -5.41 1.74 23.49
C GLY A 104 -3.93 1.35 23.40
N ARG A 105 -3.28 1.50 22.24
CA ARG A 105 -1.92 0.98 22.02
C ARG A 105 -0.81 2.02 22.00
N GLY A 106 -1.15 3.32 22.00
CA GLY A 106 -0.15 4.40 22.09
C GLY A 106 0.88 4.42 20.96
N CYS A 107 0.60 3.75 19.84
CA CYS A 107 1.53 3.67 18.71
C CYS A 107 1.41 4.92 17.83
N SER A 108 2.55 5.56 17.55
CA SER A 108 2.66 6.70 16.62
C SER A 108 2.99 6.25 15.20
N CYS A 109 3.57 5.05 15.05
CA CYS A 109 3.97 4.48 13.77
C CYS A 109 3.30 3.12 13.57
N PHE A 110 2.69 2.94 12.41
CA PHE A 110 2.14 1.66 11.97
C PHE A 110 2.42 1.44 10.48
N SER A 111 2.46 0.18 10.09
CA SER A 111 2.31 -0.23 8.70
C SER A 111 1.06 -1.09 8.58
N VAL A 112 0.45 -1.05 7.39
CA VAL A 112 -0.67 -1.93 7.05
C VAL A 112 -0.27 -2.78 5.85
N THR A 113 -0.59 -4.06 5.90
CA THR A 113 -0.47 -5.00 4.78
C THR A 113 -1.80 -5.71 4.62
N THR A 114 -1.99 -6.38 3.49
CA THR A 114 -3.26 -7.01 3.15
C THR A 114 -3.08 -8.51 2.95
N HIS A 115 -4.02 -9.30 3.47
CA HIS A 115 -4.15 -10.70 3.10
C HIS A 115 -5.19 -10.82 1.99
N VAL A 116 -4.77 -11.27 0.82
CA VAL A 116 -5.63 -11.49 -0.36
C VAL A 116 -5.64 -12.98 -0.67
N GLU A 117 -6.84 -13.52 -0.91
CA GLU A 117 -7.04 -14.91 -1.28
C GLU A 117 -8.00 -14.97 -2.48
N SER A 118 -7.56 -15.60 -3.57
CA SER A 118 -8.34 -15.71 -4.82
C SER A 118 -8.84 -14.34 -5.33
N GLY A 119 -7.96 -13.33 -5.31
CA GLY A 119 -8.29 -11.96 -5.73
C GLY A 119 -9.24 -11.20 -4.79
N THR A 120 -9.56 -11.78 -3.63
CA THR A 120 -10.46 -11.15 -2.64
C THR A 120 -9.67 -10.74 -1.41
N LEU A 121 -9.79 -9.48 -0.99
CA LEU A 121 -9.26 -9.02 0.29
C LEU A 121 -9.94 -9.79 1.43
N ARG A 122 -9.16 -10.43 2.30
CA ARG A 122 -9.63 -11.22 3.44
C ARG A 122 -9.41 -10.53 4.77
N SER A 123 -8.29 -9.84 4.92
CA SER A 123 -7.99 -9.11 6.15
C SER A 123 -6.97 -8.00 5.94
N TRP A 124 -7.09 -6.99 6.80
CA TRP A 124 -6.07 -5.99 7.06
C TRP A 124 -5.13 -6.51 8.14
N ILE A 125 -3.83 -6.36 7.93
CA ILE A 125 -2.80 -6.76 8.90
C ILE A 125 -2.02 -5.50 9.27
N PHE A 126 -2.28 -4.98 10.46
CA PHE A 126 -1.57 -3.84 11.03
C PHE A 126 -0.38 -4.33 11.84
N ARG A 127 0.80 -3.79 11.54
CA ARG A 127 1.99 -3.93 12.36
C ARG A 127 2.24 -2.61 13.06
N LEU A 128 2.15 -2.63 14.37
CA LEU A 128 2.23 -1.44 15.23
C LEU A 128 3.55 -1.48 15.98
N LEU A 129 4.26 -0.35 16.00
CA LEU A 129 5.48 -0.19 16.79
C LEU A 129 5.18 0.76 17.95
N ASP A 130 5.48 0.33 19.17
CA ASP A 130 5.47 1.24 20.31
C ASP A 130 6.75 2.10 20.35
N GLU A 131 6.78 3.06 21.26
CA GLU A 131 7.93 3.94 21.52
C GLU A 131 9.21 3.20 21.95
N HIS A 132 9.13 1.91 22.29
CA HIS A 132 10.26 1.07 22.67
C HIS A 132 10.66 0.09 21.56
N GLY A 133 10.06 0.23 20.36
CA GLY A 133 10.32 -0.63 19.21
C GLY A 133 9.71 -2.03 19.33
N ARG A 134 8.79 -2.27 20.27
CA ARG A 134 8.08 -3.55 20.36
C ARG A 134 6.98 -3.60 19.31
N GLU A 135 7.01 -4.67 18.52
CA GLU A 135 6.01 -4.91 17.49
C GLU A 135 4.76 -5.58 18.09
N THR A 136 3.59 -5.07 17.71
CA THR A 136 2.32 -5.77 17.89
C THR A 136 1.63 -5.94 16.55
N VAL A 137 1.25 -7.16 16.21
CA VAL A 137 0.50 -7.47 14.98
C VAL A 137 -0.99 -7.57 15.29
N VAL A 138 -1.82 -6.91 14.47
CA VAL A 138 -3.28 -6.97 14.55
C VAL A 138 -3.83 -7.35 13.19
N THR A 139 -4.52 -8.48 13.14
CA THR A 139 -5.26 -8.88 11.96
C THR A 139 -6.73 -8.53 12.16
N ILE A 140 -7.27 -7.65 11.32
CA ILE A 140 -8.68 -7.28 11.28
C ILE A 140 -9.28 -7.90 10.01
N PRO A 141 -10.26 -8.83 10.12
CA PRO A 141 -10.97 -9.34 8.96
C PRO A 141 -11.56 -8.21 8.12
N TYR A 142 -11.51 -8.37 6.80
CA TYR A 142 -12.19 -7.46 5.89
C TYR A 142 -13.62 -7.94 5.70
N GLU A 143 -14.57 -7.13 6.13
CA GLU A 143 -15.99 -7.33 5.85
C GLU A 143 -16.35 -6.48 4.64
N LYS A 144 -16.68 -7.13 3.52
CA LYS A 144 -17.11 -6.42 2.32
C LYS A 144 -18.34 -5.57 2.70
N PRO A 145 -18.30 -4.24 2.48
CA PRO A 145 -19.44 -3.39 2.80
C PRO A 145 -20.69 -3.83 2.02
N ALA A 146 -21.86 -3.74 2.66
CA ALA A 146 -23.13 -3.94 1.96
C ALA A 146 -23.28 -2.86 0.87
N ALA A 147 -23.62 -3.28 -0.34
CA ALA A 147 -23.87 -2.41 -1.49
C ALA A 147 -25.12 -1.55 -1.30
#